data_AF-A0A1B6EP78-F1
#
_entry.id   AF-A0A1B6EP78-F1
#
_cell.length_a   1.000
_cell.length_b   1.000
_cell.length_c   1.000
_cell.angle_alpha   90.00
_cell.angle_beta   90.00
_cell.angle_gamma   90.00
#
_symmetry.space_group_name_H-M   'P 1'
#
loop_
_entity.id
_entity.type
_entity.pdbx_description
1 polymer ?
#
loop_
_entity_poly.entity_id
_entity_poly.type
_entity_poly.pdbx_seq_one_letter_code
_entity_poly.pdbx_strand_id
1 'polypeptide(L)'
;ERIGVQLESDNVFYNKCLLSLEHLVTSISHQTLEQFGLPSPSPLSDSSTLNREHLKELSYNNVHLSEFVTENIPKLNEEQKTVYDEVMVSVETEAGRLFFLDAPGGTGK
;
A
#
# COMPACT_ATOMS: atom_id res chain seq x y z
N GLU A 1 7.02 12.68 -23.30
CA GLU A 1 7.18 11.29 -22.82
C GLU A 1 8.63 11.01 -22.45
N ARG A 2 8.90 10.79 -21.18
CA ARG A 2 10.02 9.94 -20.73
C ARG A 2 9.47 9.11 -19.60
N ILE A 3 9.20 7.84 -19.88
CA ILE A 3 8.90 6.84 -18.86
C ILE A 3 10.20 6.68 -18.07
N GLY A 4 10.28 7.34 -16.92
CA GLY A 4 11.39 7.19 -15.99
C GLY A 4 11.32 5.80 -15.37
N VAL A 5 11.96 4.82 -16.00
CA VAL A 5 12.32 3.57 -15.31
C VAL A 5 13.37 3.99 -14.29
N GLN A 6 12.94 4.09 -13.04
CA GLN A 6 13.83 4.30 -11.91
C GLN A 6 14.69 3.04 -11.80
N LEU A 7 15.93 3.11 -12.29
CA LEU A 7 16.90 2.03 -12.16
C LEU A 7 17.11 1.80 -10.66
N GLU A 8 16.60 0.68 -10.15
CA GLU A 8 16.91 0.24 -8.79
C GLU A 8 18.44 0.18 -8.65
N SER A 9 18.99 0.73 -7.57
CA SER A 9 20.45 0.77 -7.39
C SER A 9 21.02 -0.66 -7.31
N ASP A 10 22.25 -0.85 -7.78
CA ASP A 10 22.92 -2.17 -7.80
C ASP A 10 22.90 -2.87 -6.42
N ASN A 11 22.92 -2.09 -5.34
CA ASN A 11 22.83 -2.57 -3.97
C ASN A 11 21.46 -3.20 -3.65
N VAL A 12 20.36 -2.62 -4.16
CA VAL A 12 18.99 -3.15 -3.98
C VAL A 12 18.83 -4.48 -4.71
N PHE A 13 19.31 -4.58 -5.96
CA PHE A 13 19.22 -5.82 -6.72
C PHE A 13 20.06 -6.93 -6.09
N TYR A 14 21.29 -6.61 -5.67
CA TYR A 14 22.15 -7.53 -4.94
C TYR A 14 21.49 -8.06 -3.66
N ASN A 15 20.86 -7.18 -2.88
CA ASN A 15 20.19 -7.56 -1.64
C ASN A 15 18.93 -8.43 -1.89
N LYS A 16 18.16 -8.15 -2.95
CA LYS A 16 17.02 -9.01 -3.37
C LYS A 16 17.47 -10.42 -3.74
N CYS A 17 18.60 -10.54 -4.43
CA CYS A 17 19.20 -11.84 -4.74
C CYS A 17 19.60 -12.58 -3.47
N LEU A 18 20.23 -11.91 -2.50
CA LEU A 18 20.57 -12.51 -1.20
C LEU A 18 19.33 -12.96 -0.43
N LEU A 19 18.26 -12.16 -0.39
CA LEU A 19 16.99 -12.57 0.24
C LEU A 19 16.42 -13.83 -0.41
N SER A 20 16.36 -13.86 -1.73
CA SER A 20 15.82 -15.02 -2.48
C SER A 20 16.65 -16.28 -2.20
N LEU A 21 17.97 -16.13 -2.13
CA LEU A 21 18.89 -17.21 -1.81
C LEU A 21 18.73 -17.67 -0.35
N GLU A 22 18.56 -16.75 0.59
CA GLU A 22 18.30 -17.03 2.02
C GLU A 22 17.03 -17.86 2.17
N HIS A 23 15.93 -17.46 1.54
CA HIS A 23 14.67 -18.21 1.55
C HIS A 23 14.85 -19.64 1.02
N LEU A 24 15.56 -19.82 -0.10
CA LEU A 24 15.83 -21.15 -0.66
C LEU A 24 16.66 -22.00 0.29
N VAL A 25 17.76 -21.45 0.82
CA VAL A 25 18.66 -22.18 1.71
C VAL A 25 17.95 -22.56 3.00
N THR A 26 17.26 -21.62 3.66
CA THR A 26 16.47 -21.92 4.87
C THR A 26 15.37 -22.95 4.59
N SER A 27 14.76 -22.95 3.41
CA SER A 27 13.72 -23.94 3.05
C SER A 27 14.27 -25.36 2.87
N ILE A 28 15.53 -25.51 2.46
CA ILE A 28 16.14 -26.82 2.16
C ILE A 28 16.94 -27.36 3.35
N SER A 29 17.70 -26.51 4.03
CA SER A 29 18.66 -26.92 5.07
C SER A 29 18.32 -26.43 6.47
N HIS A 30 17.29 -25.58 6.63
CA HIS A 30 16.98 -24.88 7.89
C HIS A 30 18.14 -24.05 8.44
N GLN A 31 19.12 -23.75 7.59
CA GLN A 31 20.29 -22.96 7.92
C GLN A 31 20.23 -21.59 7.21
N THR A 32 21.01 -20.64 7.71
CA THR A 32 21.10 -19.29 7.15
C THR A 32 22.27 -19.16 6.17
N LEU A 33 22.27 -18.15 5.29
CA LEU A 33 23.41 -17.94 4.38
C LEU A 33 24.73 -17.72 5.11
N GLU A 34 24.68 -17.09 6.28
CA GLU A 34 25.85 -16.86 7.13
C GLU A 34 26.53 -18.17 7.53
N GLN A 35 25.76 -19.24 7.76
CA GLN A 35 26.29 -20.56 8.12
C GLN A 35 27.02 -21.25 6.96
N PHE A 36 26.81 -20.78 5.73
CA PHE A 36 27.55 -21.17 4.53
C PHE A 36 28.69 -20.18 4.19
N GLY A 37 28.95 -19.18 5.04
CA GLY A 37 29.99 -18.17 4.82
C GLY A 37 29.62 -17.11 3.78
N LEU A 38 28.32 -16.96 3.47
CA LEU A 38 27.81 -15.96 2.53
C LEU A 38 27.29 -14.71 3.26
N PRO A 39 27.22 -13.55 2.59
CA PRO A 39 26.67 -12.33 3.18
C PRO A 39 25.19 -12.47 3.51
N SER A 40 24.79 -12.10 4.72
CA SER A 40 23.39 -12.06 5.12
C SER A 40 22.64 -10.91 4.42
N PRO A 41 21.39 -11.11 4.00
CA PRO A 41 20.59 -10.03 3.43
C PRO A 41 20.33 -8.91 4.46
N SER A 42 20.37 -7.67 3.98
CA SER A 42 20.07 -6.48 4.77
C SER A 42 18.57 -6.42 5.08
N PRO A 43 18.14 -6.10 6.31
CA PRO A 43 16.72 -5.95 6.66
C PRO A 43 16.04 -4.73 5.99
N LEU A 44 16.83 -3.81 5.41
CA LEU A 44 16.33 -2.57 4.78
C LEU A 44 15.60 -2.78 3.43
N SER A 45 15.54 -4.00 2.91
CA SER A 45 14.83 -4.33 1.66
C SER A 45 13.33 -4.54 1.81
N ASP A 46 12.74 -4.25 2.96
CA ASP A 46 11.27 -4.31 3.11
C ASP A 46 10.55 -3.25 2.25
N SER A 47 11.24 -2.18 1.85
CA SER A 47 10.67 -1.25 0.86
C SER A 47 10.46 -1.88 -0.52
N SER A 48 11.14 -2.99 -0.80
CA SER A 48 11.06 -3.72 -2.06
C SER A 48 10.17 -4.97 -2.02
N THR A 49 9.75 -5.40 -0.81
CA THR A 49 8.76 -6.46 -0.60
C THR A 49 7.34 -5.91 -0.53
N LEU A 50 7.17 -4.62 -0.19
CA LEU A 50 5.88 -3.95 -0.25
C LEU A 50 5.47 -3.71 -1.70
N ASN A 51 4.28 -4.21 -2.06
CA ASN A 51 3.69 -4.01 -3.38
C ASN A 51 3.68 -2.50 -3.71
N ARG A 52 4.27 -2.13 -4.84
CA ARG A 52 4.32 -0.74 -5.30
C ARG A 52 2.93 -0.10 -5.36
N GLU A 53 1.91 -0.85 -5.76
CA GLU A 53 0.53 -0.34 -5.79
C GLU A 53 0.00 -0.09 -4.37
N HIS A 54 0.33 -0.95 -3.41
CA HIS A 54 0.00 -0.73 -2.00
C HIS A 54 0.68 0.53 -1.43
N LEU A 55 1.96 0.74 -1.74
CA LEU A 55 2.66 1.97 -1.34
C LEU A 55 2.03 3.22 -1.98
N LYS A 56 1.61 3.11 -3.24
CA LYS A 56 0.91 4.19 -3.93
C LYS A 56 -0.44 4.49 -3.29
N GLU A 57 -1.21 3.47 -2.92
CA GLU A 57 -2.48 3.60 -2.21
C GLU A 57 -2.31 4.26 -0.84
N LEU A 58 -1.18 4.06 -0.15
CA LEU A 58 -0.87 4.71 1.13
C LEU A 58 -0.25 6.12 0.98
N SER A 59 0.22 6.49 -0.20
CA SER A 59 0.97 7.74 -0.44
C SER A 59 0.09 8.98 -0.65
N TYR A 60 -1.02 9.09 0.08
CA TYR A 60 -1.94 10.23 -0.04
C TYR A 60 -1.58 11.41 0.87
N ASN A 61 -1.87 12.62 0.41
CA ASN A 61 -1.71 13.83 1.20
C ASN A 61 -2.88 13.98 2.19
N ASN A 62 -2.64 13.59 3.44
CA ASN A 62 -3.63 13.65 4.53
C ASN A 62 -4.18 15.06 4.76
N VAL A 63 -3.34 16.11 4.64
CA VAL A 63 -3.76 17.50 4.86
C VAL A 63 -4.76 17.91 3.78
N HIS A 64 -4.40 17.69 2.51
CA HIS A 64 -5.27 18.01 1.38
C HIS A 64 -6.59 17.21 1.42
N LEU A 65 -6.56 15.93 1.78
CA LEU A 65 -7.78 15.13 1.92
C LEU A 65 -8.68 15.61 3.06
N SER A 66 -8.09 16.00 4.20
CA SER A 66 -8.85 16.55 5.32
C SER A 66 -9.55 17.86 4.95
N GLU A 67 -8.87 18.74 4.22
CA GLU A 67 -9.44 19.98 3.68
C GLU A 67 -10.58 19.68 2.71
N PHE A 68 -10.34 18.77 1.75
CA PHE A 68 -11.34 18.34 0.78
C PHE A 68 -12.61 17.81 1.45
N VAL A 69 -12.49 16.96 2.47
CA VAL A 69 -13.64 16.42 3.20
C VAL A 69 -14.40 17.53 3.91
N THR A 70 -13.69 18.43 4.61
CA THR A 70 -14.29 19.54 5.34
C THR A 70 -15.09 20.46 4.42
N GLU A 71 -14.59 20.75 3.23
CA GLU A 71 -15.26 21.61 2.25
C GLU A 71 -16.46 20.96 1.56
N ASN A 72 -16.47 19.63 1.42
CA ASN A 72 -17.47 18.94 0.59
C ASN A 72 -18.57 18.23 1.38
N ILE A 73 -18.37 17.88 2.66
CA ILE A 73 -19.45 17.35 3.51
C ILE A 73 -20.71 18.24 3.49
N PRO A 74 -20.61 19.58 3.61
CA PRO A 74 -21.80 20.43 3.61
C PRO A 74 -22.54 20.49 2.26
N LYS A 75 -21.90 20.04 1.17
CA LYS A 75 -22.47 20.04 -0.19
C LYS A 75 -23.20 18.73 -0.52
N LEU A 76 -23.09 17.71 0.33
CA LEU A 76 -23.76 16.44 0.12
C LEU A 76 -25.26 16.61 0.26
N ASN A 77 -26.00 15.94 -0.63
CA ASN A 77 -27.43 15.75 -0.42
C ASN A 77 -27.69 14.70 0.68
N GLU A 78 -28.94 14.54 1.10
CA GLU A 78 -29.32 13.65 2.20
C GLU A 78 -28.92 12.18 1.96
N GLU A 79 -29.07 11.69 0.72
CA GLU A 79 -28.72 10.32 0.36
C GLU A 79 -27.21 10.09 0.42
N GLN A 80 -26.42 10.98 -0.19
CA GLN A 80 -24.96 10.92 -0.16
C GLN A 80 -24.42 11.06 1.26
N LYS A 81 -25.03 11.93 2.08
CA LYS A 81 -24.63 12.13 3.48
C LYS A 81 -24.88 10.87 4.31
N THR A 82 -26.01 10.21 4.09
CA THR A 82 -26.34 8.93 4.75
C THR A 82 -25.30 7.86 4.44
N VAL A 83 -24.93 7.70 3.17
CA VAL A 83 -23.88 6.77 2.73
C VAL A 83 -22.52 7.12 3.34
N TYR A 84 -22.15 8.41 3.30
CA TYR A 84 -20.89 8.89 3.87
C TYR A 84 -20.78 8.53 5.36
N ASP A 85 -21.82 8.81 6.14
CA ASP A 85 -21.81 8.56 7.59
C ASP A 85 -21.69 7.04 7.89
N GLU A 86 -22.35 6.18 7.11
CA GLU A 86 -22.24 4.72 7.28
C GLU A 86 -20.82 4.20 6.98
N VAL A 87 -20.18 4.73 5.93
CA VAL A 87 -18.79 4.41 5.60
C VAL A 87 -17.85 4.87 6.71
N MET A 88 -18.03 6.09 7.23
CA MET A 88 -17.20 6.62 8.31
C MET A 88 -17.31 5.78 9.58
N VAL A 89 -18.52 5.37 9.97
CA VAL A 89 -18.70 4.46 11.11
C VAL A 89 -17.94 3.15 10.88
N SER A 90 -17.98 2.57 9.68
CA SER A 90 -17.24 1.34 9.39
C SER A 90 -15.73 1.52 9.48
N VAL A 91 -15.21 2.70 9.12
CA VAL A 91 -13.78 3.03 9.22
C VAL A 91 -13.38 3.21 10.69
N GLU A 92 -14.12 4.03 11.44
CA GLU A 92 -13.84 4.34 12.85
C GLU A 92 -13.92 3.11 13.76
N THR A 93 -14.76 2.13 13.39
CA THR A 93 -14.93 0.88 14.13
C THR A 93 -14.08 -0.27 13.59
N GLU A 94 -13.28 -0.04 12.55
CA GLU A 94 -12.48 -1.05 11.86
C GLU A 94 -13.31 -2.28 11.42
N ALA A 95 -14.59 -2.08 11.11
CA ALA A 95 -15.54 -3.17 10.87
C ALA A 95 -15.29 -3.93 9.55
N GLY A 96 -14.45 -3.42 8.66
CA GLY A 96 -14.08 -4.09 7.40
C GLY A 96 -15.25 -4.33 6.44
N ARG A 97 -16.28 -3.48 6.46
CA ARG A 97 -17.48 -3.65 5.63
C ARG A 97 -17.20 -3.31 4.17
N LEU A 98 -17.90 -4.00 3.26
CA LEU A 98 -17.88 -3.73 1.82
C LEU A 98 -19.19 -3.05 1.40
N PHE A 99 -19.07 -1.99 0.59
CA PHE A 99 -20.21 -1.19 0.12
C PHE A 99 -20.31 -1.24 -1.41
N PHE A 100 -21.53 -1.34 -1.92
CA PHE A 100 -21.84 -1.21 -3.34
C PHE A 100 -22.78 -0.03 -3.51
N LEU A 101 -22.39 0.94 -4.34
CA LEU A 101 -23.20 2.13 -4.59
C LEU A 101 -23.79 2.03 -6.00
N ASP A 102 -25.11 1.91 -6.07
CA ASP A 102 -25.85 2.08 -7.31
C ASP A 102 -26.42 3.49 -7.36
N ALA A 103 -26.04 4.26 -8.38
CA ALA A 103 -26.74 5.50 -8.69
C ALA A 103 -26.37 6.04 -10.07
N PRO A 104 -27.16 6.99 -10.58
CA PRO A 104 -27.03 7.51 -11.94
C PRO A 104 -25.68 8.16 -12.26
N GLY A 105 -25.38 8.29 -13.55
CA GLY A 105 -24.20 9.04 -14.02
C GLY A 105 -24.28 10.51 -13.62
N GLY A 106 -23.13 11.10 -13.26
CA GLY A 106 -23.02 12.53 -12.94
C GLY A 106 -23.34 12.91 -11.49
N THR A 107 -23.68 11.96 -10.61
CA THR A 107 -23.96 12.25 -9.19
C THR A 107 -22.69 12.39 -8.34
N GLY A 108 -21.49 12.33 -8.94
CA GLY A 108 -20.23 12.39 -8.18
C GLY A 108 -20.02 11.21 -7.23
N LYS A 109 -20.60 10.05 -7.56
CA LYS A 109 -20.10 8.76 -7.08
C LYS A 109 -18.89 8.35 -7.91
#